data_AF-A0A258TJ36-F1
#
_entry.id   AF-A0A258TJ36-F1
#
_cell.length_a   1.000
_cell.length_b   1.000
_cell.length_c   1.000
_cell.angle_alpha   90.00
_cell.angle_beta   90.00
_cell.angle_gamma   90.00
#
_symmetry.space_group_name_H-M   'P 1'
#
loop_
_entity.id
_entity.type
_entity.pdbx_description
1 polymer ?
#
loop_
_entity_poly.entity_id
_entity_poly.type
_entity_poly.pdbx_seq_one_letter_code
_entity_poly.pdbx_strand_id
1 'polypeptide(L)' 'MKQSHIEVTERIIEVSRPTRTAYLQRVDEIANRQRGADRLGCANVAHAFAAMPANDKLRIVVEKAPNI' A
#
# COMPACT_ATOMS: atom_id res chain seq x y z
N MET A 1 -23.56 -23.28 7.71
CA MET A 1 -22.93 -22.20 8.50
C MET A 1 -23.79 -21.96 9.73
N LYS A 2 -23.21 -21.94 10.94
CA LYS A 2 -23.99 -21.66 12.16
C LYS A 2 -24.50 -20.22 12.10
N GLN A 3 -25.78 -20.02 12.44
CA GLN A 3 -26.45 -18.72 12.45
C GLN A 3 -25.62 -17.62 13.15
N SER A 4 -24.91 -17.97 14.23
CA SER A 4 -24.05 -17.05 14.98
C SER A 4 -22.86 -16.49 14.20
N HIS A 5 -22.33 -17.20 13.20
CA HIS A 5 -21.23 -16.68 12.38
C HIS A 5 -21.69 -15.55 11.47
N ILE A 6 -22.89 -15.67 10.90
CA ILE A 6 -23.49 -14.66 10.02
C ILE A 6 -23.74 -13.39 10.83
N GLU A 7 -24.39 -13.52 11.99
CA GLU A 7 -24.70 -12.39 12.88
C GLU A 7 -23.44 -11.65 13.35
N VAL A 8 -22.39 -12.38 13.71
CA VAL A 8 -21.11 -11.75 14.12
C VAL A 8 -20.47 -11.03 12.94
N THR A 9 -20.48 -11.62 11.74
CA THR A 9 -19.95 -10.99 10.53
C THR A 9 -20.72 -9.72 10.18
N GLU A 10 -22.04 -9.75 10.19
CA GLU A 10 -22.89 -8.58 9.94
C GLU A 10 -22.63 -7.45 10.94
N ARG A 11 -22.53 -7.79 12.23
CA ARG A 11 -22.18 -6.82 13.28
C ARG A 11 -20.81 -6.19 13.04
N ILE A 12 -19.81 -6.98 12.65
CA ILE A 12 -18.47 -6.46 12.33
C ILE A 12 -18.54 -5.53 11.12
N ILE A 13 -19.25 -5.92 10.06
CA ILE A 13 -19.44 -5.08 8.87
C ILE A 13 -20.07 -3.74 9.25
N GLU A 14 -21.13 -3.76 10.04
CA GLU A 14 -21.85 -2.55 10.41
C GLU A 14 -21.02 -1.61 11.28
N VAL A 15 -20.42 -2.13 12.35
CA VAL A 15 -19.60 -1.33 13.28
C VAL A 15 -18.34 -0.79 12.59
N SER A 16 -17.73 -1.56 11.68
CA SER A 16 -16.50 -1.14 11.00
C SER A 16 -16.74 -0.29 9.74
N ARG A 17 -17.98 -0.13 9.27
CA ARG A 17 -18.29 0.54 8.00
C ARG A 17 -17.61 1.91 7.84
N PRO A 18 -17.62 2.83 8.82
CA PRO A 18 -16.99 4.14 8.67
C PRO A 18 -15.46 4.06 8.54
N THR A 19 -14.81 3.28 9.41
CA THR A 19 -13.34 3.15 9.43
C THR A 19 -12.83 2.34 8.25
N ARG A 20 -13.58 1.30 7.84
CA ARG A 20 -13.26 0.49 6.66
C ARG A 20 -13.36 1.31 5.38
N THR A 21 -14.39 2.16 5.26
CA THR A 21 -14.52 3.09 4.13
C THR A 21 -13.33 4.04 4.05
N ALA A 22 -12.99 4.71 5.15
CA ALA A 22 -11.85 5.63 5.20
C ALA A 22 -10.51 4.91 4.89
N TYR A 23 -10.35 3.67 5.38
CA TYR A 23 -9.17 2.86 5.06
C TYR A 23 -9.08 2.55 3.57
N LEU A 24 -10.17 2.08 2.96
CA LEU A 24 -10.18 1.73 1.53
C LEU A 24 -9.97 2.96 0.64
N GLN A 25 -10.53 4.12 1.00
CA GLN A 25 -10.24 5.38 0.30
C GLN A 25 -8.75 5.72 0.34
N ARG A 26 -8.11 5.61 1.51
CA ARG A 26 -6.67 5.84 1.63
C ARG A 26 -5.84 4.85 0.82
N VAL A 27 -6.23 3.58 0.79
CA VAL A 27 -5.55 2.56 -0.03
C VAL A 27 -5.65 2.91 -1.51
N ASP A 28 -6.84 3.31 -1.98
CA ASP A 28 -7.05 3.72 -3.37
C ASP A 28 -6.22 4.97 -3.73
N GLU A 29 -6.19 5.98 -2.87
CA GLU A 29 -5.35 7.18 -3.05
C GLU A 29 -3.86 6.83 -3.14
N ILE A 30 -3.38 5.91 -2.30
CA ILE A 30 -1.97 5.48 -2.30
C ILE A 30 -1.65 4.62 -3.53
N ALA A 31 -2.55 3.72 -3.93
CA ALA A 31 -2.38 2.88 -5.11
C ALA A 31 -2.27 3.71 -6.39
N ASN A 32 -3.01 4.83 -6.47
CA ASN A 32 -2.99 5.76 -7.59
C ASN A 32 -1.88 6.83 -7.51
N ARG A 33 -1.06 6.82 -6.45
CA ARG A 33 0.01 7.80 -6.28
C ARG A 33 1.21 7.48 -7.18
N GLN A 34 1.86 8.51 -7.70
CA GLN A 34 3.15 8.36 -8.39
C GLN A 34 4.17 7.60 -7.50
N ARG A 35 5.17 6.96 -8.11
CA ARG A 35 6.14 6.15 -7.37
C ARG A 35 6.92 7.01 -6.36
N GLY A 36 7.34 6.40 -5.26
CA GLY A 36 8.13 7.09 -4.24
C GLY A 36 9.39 7.73 -4.82
N ALA A 37 10.10 7.01 -5.68
CA ALA A 37 11.31 7.51 -6.34
C ALA A 37 11.07 8.76 -7.20
N ASP A 38 9.89 8.90 -7.82
CA ASP A 38 9.55 10.03 -8.68
C ASP A 38 9.14 11.28 -7.86
N ARG A 39 8.86 11.10 -6.56
CA ARG A 39 8.39 12.16 -5.64
C ARG A 39 9.42 12.56 -4.58
N LEU A 40 10.52 11.83 -4.47
CA LEU A 40 11.58 12.09 -3.49
C LEU A 40 12.62 13.05 -4.09
N GLY A 41 13.16 13.94 -3.26
CA GLY A 41 14.30 14.78 -3.66
C GLY A 41 15.53 13.92 -3.99
N CYS A 42 16.41 14.44 -4.86
CA CYS A 42 17.56 13.70 -5.39
C CYS A 42 18.43 13.05 -4.30
N ALA A 43 18.62 13.71 -3.16
CA ALA A 43 19.37 13.16 -2.03
C ALA A 43 18.71 11.91 -1.42
N ASN A 44 17.39 11.92 -1.23
CA ASN A 44 16.65 10.78 -0.67
C ASN A 44 16.67 9.58 -1.63
N VAL A 45 16.55 9.84 -2.93
CA VAL A 45 16.69 8.80 -3.97
C VAL A 45 18.10 8.23 -3.95
N ALA A 46 19.14 9.07 -3.95
CA ALA A 46 20.53 8.60 -3.95
C ALA A 46 20.86 7.72 -2.73
N HIS A 47 20.41 8.10 -1.53
CA HIS A 47 20.63 7.29 -0.32
C HIS A 47 19.89 5.96 -0.36
N ALA A 48 18.64 5.94 -0.84
CA ALA A 48 17.87 4.70 -0.98
C ALA A 48 18.53 3.72 -1.96
N PHE A 49 19.06 4.21 -3.08
CA PHE A 49 19.78 3.39 -4.07
C PHE A 49 21.16 2.93 -3.57
N ALA A 50 21.85 3.76 -2.77
CA ALA A 50 23.14 3.41 -2.19
C ALA A 50 23.03 2.25 -1.18
N ALA A 51 21.97 2.23 -0.37
CA ALA A 51 21.71 1.20 0.64
C ALA A 51 21.20 -0.14 0.07
N MET A 52 20.94 -0.21 -1.24
CA MET A 52 20.30 -1.35 -1.88
C MET A 52 21.28 -2.46 -2.25
N PRO A 53 20.90 -3.75 -2.11
CA PRO A 53 21.66 -4.87 -2.66
C PRO A 53 21.89 -4.71 -4.17
N ALA A 54 23.05 -5.14 -4.66
CA ALA A 54 23.43 -4.95 -6.08
C ALA A 54 22.39 -5.52 -7.07
N ASN A 55 21.80 -6.67 -6.74
CA ASN A 55 20.81 -7.35 -7.59
C ASN A 55 19.45 -6.63 -7.65
N ASP A 56 19.14 -5.77 -6.68
CA ASP A 56 17.85 -5.09 -6.62
C ASP A 56 17.86 -3.72 -7.32
N LYS A 57 19.05 -3.13 -7.54
CA LYS A 57 19.20 -1.83 -8.21
C LYS A 57 18.61 -1.82 -9.62
N LEU A 58 18.86 -2.87 -10.40
CA LEU A 58 18.33 -3.01 -11.76
C LEU A 58 16.82 -3.27 -11.76
N ARG A 59 16.33 -4.10 -10.83
CA ARG A 59 14.90 -4.45 -10.73
C ARG A 59 14.01 -3.23 -10.51
N ILE A 60 14.44 -2.29 -9.66
CA ILE A 60 13.64 -1.09 -9.36
C ILE A 60 13.57 -0.10 -10.54
N VAL A 61 14.56 -0.12 -11.42
CA VAL A 61 14.54 0.68 -12.66
C VAL A 61 13.61 0.05 -13.70
N VAL A 62 13.62 -1.29 -13.82
CA VAL A 62 12.89 -2.03 -14.85
C VAL A 62 11.42 -2.25 -14.48
N GLU A 63 11.11 -2.72 -13.28
CA GLU A 63 9.78 -3.23 -12.95
C GLU A 63 8.77 -2.15 -12.56
N LYS A 64 9.23 -0.91 -12.33
CA LYS A 64 8.46 0.31 -11.98
C LYS A 64 7.13 0.13 -11.21
N ALA A 65 7.04 -0.88 -10.36
CA ALA A 65 5.80 -1.26 -9.69
C ALA A 65 5.54 -0.41 -8.44
N PRO A 66 4.27 -0.31 -8.00
CA PRO A 66 3.95 0.22 -6.68
C PRO A 66 4.33 -0.81 -5.59
N ASN A 67 4.69 -0.31 -4.41
CA ASN A 67 4.95 -1.15 -3.23
C ASN A 67 3.64 -1.41 -2.50
N ILE A 68 2.95 -2.49 -2.86
CA ILE A 68 1.64 -2.91 -2.33
C ILE A 68 1.78 -4.21 -1.55
#